data_AF-A0A948AJG2-F1
#
_entry.id   AF-A0A948AJG2-F1
#
_cell.length_a   1.000
_cell.length_b   1.000
_cell.length_c   1.000
_cell.angle_alpha   90.00
_cell.angle_beta   90.00
_cell.angle_gamma   90.00
#
_symmetry.space_group_name_H-M   'P 1'
#
loop_
_entity.id
_entity.type
_entity.pdbx_description
1 polymer ?
#
loop_
_entity_poly.entity_id
_entity_poly.type
_entity_poly.pdbx_seq_one_letter_code
_entity_poly.pdbx_strand_id
1 'polypeptide(L)'
;MSQINRREFVKAIAAASSAAAISIPLSACAGPGAKGSSGGGKARVVVIGGGYGGATAAKYVKMLDGGIDVTLIEPNAVYTSCPLSNEVISGHRDIKTLQVGYDGLKKRGVNVLQDYVTGVDRAKKVVTTKGGKKL
;
A
#
# COMPACT_ATOMS: atom_id res chain seq x y z
N MET A 1 -1.98 -16.59 50.52
CA MET A 1 -1.82 -16.40 49.06
C MET A 1 -1.84 -14.90 48.78
N SER A 2 -0.70 -14.31 48.44
CA SER A 2 -0.60 -12.86 48.23
C SER A 2 -1.18 -12.49 46.86
N GLN A 3 -2.23 -11.66 46.84
CA GLN A 3 -2.88 -11.18 45.62
C GLN A 3 -2.11 -9.96 45.10
N ILE A 4 -1.43 -10.10 43.95
CA ILE A 4 -0.77 -8.96 43.30
C ILE A 4 -1.85 -8.04 42.73
N ASN A 5 -1.89 -6.80 43.23
CA ASN A 5 -2.78 -5.77 42.69
C ASN A 5 -2.29 -5.34 41.29
N ARG A 6 -3.23 -5.08 40.37
CA ARG A 6 -3.01 -4.64 38.99
C ARG A 6 -1.98 -3.51 38.88
N ARG A 7 -2.00 -2.58 39.84
CA ARG A 7 -1.07 -1.44 39.91
C ARG A 7 0.38 -1.87 40.23
N GLU A 8 0.55 -2.89 41.06
CA GLU A 8 1.87 -3.44 41.41
C GLU A 8 2.43 -4.27 40.25
N PHE A 9 1.57 -4.98 39.52
CA PHE A 9 1.96 -5.67 38.29
C PHE A 9 2.46 -4.70 37.20
N VAL A 10 1.78 -3.57 36.99
CA VAL A 10 2.22 -2.56 36.02
C VAL A 10 3.55 -1.92 36.41
N LYS A 11 3.78 -1.65 37.71
CA LYS A 11 5.07 -1.15 38.18
C LYS A 11 6.20 -2.17 37.97
N ALA A 12 5.94 -3.46 38.17
CA ALA A 12 6.93 -4.51 37.96
C ALA A 12 7.34 -4.63 36.48
N ILE A 13 6.40 -4.47 35.54
CA ILE A 13 6.71 -4.47 34.10
C ILE A 13 7.49 -3.20 33.70
N ALA A 14 7.12 -2.04 34.23
CA ALA A 14 7.80 -0.77 33.93
C ALA A 14 9.23 -0.71 34.50
N ALA A 15 9.54 -1.48 35.54
CA ALA A 15 10.88 -1.59 36.10
C ALA A 15 11.76 -2.64 35.40
N ALA A 16 11.17 -3.56 34.63
CA ALA A 16 11.89 -4.61 33.90
C ALA A 16 12.42 -4.16 32.52
N SER A 17 12.01 -3.00 32.04
CA SER A 17 12.39 -2.47 30.71
C SER A 17 13.72 -1.70 30.68
N SER A 18 14.42 -1.53 31.81
CA SER A 18 15.71 -0.82 31.86
C SER A 18 16.96 -1.74 31.82
N ALA A 19 16.82 -3.07 31.70
CA ALA A 19 17.96 -3.98 31.75
C ALA A 19 18.04 -5.07 30.65
N ALA A 20 17.15 -5.09 29.64
CA ALA A 20 17.20 -6.09 28.58
C ALA A 20 16.74 -5.56 27.21
N ALA A 21 17.53 -4.67 26.60
CA ALA A 21 17.54 -4.45 25.15
C ALA A 21 18.86 -3.80 24.68
N ILE A 22 19.99 -4.14 25.31
CA ILE A 22 21.32 -3.93 24.72
C ILE A 22 21.59 -5.17 23.87
N SER A 23 21.25 -5.10 22.58
CA SER A 23 21.74 -5.93 21.45
C SER A 23 20.61 -6.27 20.46
N ILE A 24 20.07 -5.26 19.77
CA ILE A 24 19.63 -5.49 18.39
C ILE A 24 20.84 -5.08 17.54
N PRO A 25 21.46 -5.97 16.75
CA PRO A 25 22.49 -5.55 15.83
C PRO A 25 21.84 -4.62 14.82
N LEU A 26 22.08 -3.32 14.98
CA LEU A 26 21.72 -2.27 14.03
C LEU A 26 22.69 -2.34 12.84
N SER A 27 22.71 -3.49 12.17
CA SER A 27 23.57 -3.81 11.04
C SER A 27 22.83 -4.77 10.11
N ALA A 28 21.71 -4.28 9.57
CA ALA A 28 21.15 -4.79 8.33
C ALA A 28 20.33 -3.67 7.66
N CYS A 29 21.04 -2.92 6.81
CA CYS A 29 20.52 -2.19 5.65
C CYS A 29 19.71 -0.90 5.89
N ALA A 30 20.40 0.22 6.14
CA ALA A 30 20.06 1.52 5.53
C ALA A 30 21.15 2.56 5.86
N GLY A 31 22.29 2.52 5.16
CA GLY A 31 23.18 3.68 5.12
C GLY A 31 22.54 4.81 4.29
N PRO A 32 22.59 6.08 4.70
CA PRO A 32 22.17 7.21 3.88
C PRO A 32 23.23 7.42 2.78
N GLY A 33 23.17 6.61 1.71
CA GLY A 33 24.25 6.63 0.72
C GLY A 33 24.13 5.66 -0.46
N ALA A 34 23.14 4.77 -0.50
CA ALA A 34 22.90 3.99 -1.70
C ALA A 34 22.14 4.81 -2.74
N LYS A 35 22.80 5.83 -3.31
CA LYS A 35 22.48 6.30 -4.67
C LYS A 35 22.84 5.15 -5.61
N GLY A 36 21.92 4.19 -5.71
CA GLY A 36 21.93 3.20 -6.77
C GLY A 36 21.99 3.95 -8.09
N SER A 37 23.01 3.63 -8.87
CA SER A 37 23.32 4.17 -10.20
C SER A 37 22.07 4.58 -10.98
N SER A 38 21.78 5.88 -11.05
CA SER A 38 20.74 6.41 -11.92
C SER A 38 21.27 6.45 -13.36
N GLY A 39 21.40 5.26 -13.95
CA GLY A 39 21.53 5.10 -15.39
C GLY A 39 20.22 5.50 -16.06
N GLY A 40 20.09 6.79 -16.39
CA GLY A 40 19.32 7.32 -17.53
C GLY A 40 17.81 7.06 -17.66
N GLY A 41 17.14 6.34 -16.76
CA GLY A 41 15.70 6.03 -16.87
C GLY A 41 14.95 6.18 -15.56
N LYS A 42 13.75 6.79 -15.61
CA LYS A 42 12.82 6.84 -14.46
C LYS A 42 12.40 5.41 -14.11
N ALA A 43 12.52 5.03 -12.83
CA ALA A 43 12.00 3.74 -12.36
C ALA A 43 10.49 3.65 -12.61
N ARG A 44 9.99 2.47 -12.99
CA ARG A 44 8.59 2.24 -13.34
C ARG A 44 7.98 1.19 -12.41
N VAL A 45 6.78 1.45 -11.93
CA VAL A 45 5.99 0.53 -11.11
C VAL A 45 4.60 0.39 -11.70
N VAL A 46 4.19 -0.87 -11.94
CA VAL A 46 2.82 -1.21 -12.35
C VAL A 46 2.13 -1.87 -11.17
N VAL A 47 0.97 -1.34 -10.79
CA VAL A 47 0.09 -1.89 -9.75
C VAL A 47 -1.16 -2.45 -10.43
N ILE A 48 -1.49 -3.71 -10.15
CA ILE A 48 -2.63 -4.39 -10.75
C ILE A 48 -3.74 -4.52 -9.70
N GLY A 49 -4.90 -3.93 -9.97
CA GLY A 49 -6.07 -3.91 -9.10
C GLY A 49 -6.14 -2.67 -8.19
N GLY A 50 -7.27 -1.96 -8.23
CA GLY A 50 -7.49 -0.67 -7.57
C GLY A 50 -8.23 -0.72 -6.25
N GLY A 51 -8.27 -1.87 -5.57
CA GLY A 51 -8.85 -1.98 -4.22
C GLY A 51 -7.94 -1.38 -3.13
N TYR A 52 -8.24 -1.64 -1.86
CA TYR A 52 -7.46 -1.13 -0.72
C TYR A 52 -5.95 -1.33 -0.86
N GLY A 53 -5.51 -2.54 -1.23
CA GLY A 53 -4.09 -2.86 -1.36
C GLY A 53 -3.40 -2.07 -2.47
N GLY A 54 -3.91 -2.15 -3.70
CA GLY A 54 -3.27 -1.52 -4.86
C GLY A 54 -3.36 0.01 -4.84
N ALA A 55 -4.50 0.59 -4.44
CA ALA A 55 -4.61 2.04 -4.30
C ALA A 55 -3.63 2.59 -3.24
N THR A 56 -3.46 1.86 -2.12
CA THR A 56 -2.48 2.21 -1.07
C THR A 56 -1.05 2.07 -1.59
N ALA A 57 -0.71 0.96 -2.26
CA ALA A 57 0.61 0.76 -2.83
C ALA A 57 0.97 1.87 -3.84
N ALA A 58 0.07 2.15 -4.79
CA ALA A 58 0.28 3.21 -5.79
C ALA A 58 0.47 4.58 -5.14
N LYS A 59 -0.36 4.93 -4.14
CA LYS A 59 -0.24 6.17 -3.38
C LYS A 59 1.13 6.27 -2.70
N TYR A 60 1.53 5.26 -1.93
CA TYR A 60 2.73 5.35 -1.11
C TYR A 60 4.02 5.23 -1.93
N VAL A 61 4.06 4.41 -2.98
CA VAL A 61 5.21 4.40 -3.91
C VAL A 61 5.43 5.80 -4.48
N LYS A 62 4.36 6.46 -4.95
CA LYS A 62 4.47 7.81 -5.53
C LYS A 62 4.79 8.89 -4.50
N MET A 63 4.31 8.76 -3.25
CA MET A 63 4.60 9.70 -2.18
C MET A 63 6.03 9.57 -1.63
N LEU A 64 6.57 8.34 -1.58
CA LEU A 64 7.92 8.09 -1.06
C LEU A 64 9.00 8.49 -2.08
N ASP A 65 8.72 8.33 -3.37
CA ASP A 65 9.58 8.83 -4.45
C ASP A 65 8.74 9.34 -5.63
N GLY A 66 8.68 10.67 -5.76
CA GLY A 66 7.97 11.35 -6.86
C GLY A 66 8.58 11.12 -8.25
N GLY A 67 9.83 10.64 -8.31
CA GLY A 67 10.54 10.32 -9.55
C GLY A 67 10.09 9.00 -10.20
N ILE A 68 9.42 8.13 -9.45
CA ILE A 68 8.89 6.85 -9.96
C ILE A 68 7.64 7.10 -10.81
N ASP A 69 7.61 6.50 -12.00
CA ASP A 69 6.44 6.45 -12.85
C ASP A 69 5.54 5.29 -12.41
N VAL A 70 4.37 5.62 -11.85
CA VAL A 70 3.46 4.65 -11.24
C VAL A 70 2.20 4.55 -12.09
N THR A 71 1.91 3.35 -12.58
CA THR A 71 0.67 3.05 -13.29
C THR A 71 -0.18 2.07 -12.49
N LEU A 72 -1.39 2.47 -12.12
CA LEU A 72 -2.42 1.61 -11.53
C LEU A 72 -3.36 1.13 -12.65
N ILE A 73 -3.49 -0.18 -12.84
CA ILE A 73 -4.43 -0.79 -13.80
C ILE A 73 -5.62 -1.34 -13.02
N GLU A 74 -6.81 -0.80 -13.29
CA GLU A 74 -8.07 -1.22 -12.65
C GLU A 74 -9.21 -1.05 -13.64
N PRO A 75 -9.99 -2.10 -13.98
CA PRO A 75 -11.06 -1.99 -14.97
C PRO A 75 -12.20 -1.06 -14.55
N ASN A 76 -12.55 -0.99 -13.26
CA ASN A 76 -13.68 -0.19 -12.80
C ASN A 76 -13.29 1.27 -12.56
N ALA A 77 -14.07 2.22 -13.07
CA ALA A 77 -13.82 3.65 -12.82
C ALA A 77 -14.08 4.05 -11.35
N VAL A 78 -14.89 3.27 -10.64
CA VAL A 78 -15.30 3.49 -9.26
C VAL A 78 -15.10 2.18 -8.48
N TYR A 79 -14.38 2.27 -7.37
CA TYR A 79 -14.30 1.18 -6.39
C TYR A 79 -15.52 1.22 -5.49
N THR A 80 -16.19 0.08 -5.29
CA THR A 80 -17.23 -0.06 -4.25
C THR A 80 -16.66 -0.89 -3.10
N SER A 81 -16.62 -0.30 -1.91
CA SER A 81 -16.16 -0.98 -0.69
C SER A 81 -17.07 -2.15 -0.32
N CYS A 82 -16.48 -3.33 -0.16
CA CYS A 82 -17.16 -4.49 0.44
C CYS A 82 -17.38 -4.32 1.95
N PRO A 83 -16.41 -3.82 2.75
CA PRO A 83 -16.68 -3.42 4.12
C PRO A 83 -17.89 -2.47 4.21
N LEU A 84 -18.75 -2.70 5.20
CA LEU A 84 -20.02 -2.00 5.44
C LEU A 84 -21.11 -2.20 4.38
N SER A 85 -20.89 -3.03 3.35
CA SER A 85 -21.93 -3.33 2.33
C SER A 85 -23.18 -4.01 2.91
N ASN A 86 -23.06 -4.72 4.03
CA ASN A 86 -24.22 -5.27 4.76
C ASN A 86 -25.20 -4.18 5.22
N GLU A 87 -24.73 -2.98 5.52
CA GLU A 87 -25.61 -1.84 5.87
C GLU A 87 -26.39 -1.34 4.66
N VAL A 88 -25.83 -1.49 3.45
CA VAL A 88 -26.55 -1.18 2.21
C VAL A 88 -27.66 -2.21 1.97
N ILE A 89 -27.34 -3.50 2.10
CA ILE A 89 -28.30 -4.59 1.90
C ILE A 89 -29.44 -4.52 2.92
N SER A 90 -29.14 -4.16 4.16
CA SER A 90 -30.15 -3.99 5.22
C SER A 90 -30.90 -2.65 5.18
N GLY A 91 -30.59 -1.76 4.22
CA GLY A 91 -31.29 -0.48 4.03
C GLY A 91 -30.84 0.67 4.95
N HIS A 92 -29.77 0.50 5.73
CA HIS A 92 -29.25 1.49 6.67
C HIS A 92 -28.22 2.45 6.06
N ARG A 93 -27.78 2.21 4.82
CA ARG A 93 -26.74 3.00 4.15
C ARG A 93 -26.99 3.13 2.66
N ASP A 94 -26.71 4.31 2.11
CA ASP A 94 -26.65 4.52 0.66
C ASP A 94 -25.32 3.95 0.10
N ILE A 95 -25.41 3.14 -0.95
CA ILE A 95 -24.27 2.53 -1.65
C ILE A 95 -23.26 3.58 -2.15
N LYS A 96 -23.71 4.79 -2.49
CA LYS A 96 -22.85 5.89 -2.94
C LYS A 96 -21.82 6.28 -1.88
N THR A 97 -22.12 6.08 -0.60
CA THR A 97 -21.17 6.35 0.50
C THR A 97 -20.00 5.36 0.54
N LEU A 98 -20.14 4.21 -0.11
CA LEU A 98 -19.11 3.17 -0.24
C LEU A 98 -18.34 3.25 -1.56
N GLN A 99 -18.69 4.19 -2.42
CA GLN A 99 -18.11 4.36 -3.75
C GLN A 99 -17.01 5.42 -3.74
N VAL A 100 -15.85 5.05 -4.27
CA VAL A 100 -14.66 5.91 -4.31
C VAL A 100 -14.05 5.88 -5.71
N GLY A 101 -13.86 7.06 -6.30
CA GLY A 101 -13.13 7.22 -7.56
C GLY A 101 -11.63 7.37 -7.37
N TYR A 102 -10.88 7.39 -8.47
CA TYR A 102 -9.42 7.41 -8.45
C TYR A 102 -8.78 8.80 -8.65
N ASP A 103 -9.57 9.88 -8.66
CA ASP A 103 -9.04 11.22 -8.93
C ASP A 103 -8.03 11.70 -7.88
N GLY A 104 -8.17 11.25 -6.63
CA GLY A 104 -7.17 11.50 -5.59
C GLY A 104 -5.80 10.90 -5.90
N LEU A 105 -5.74 9.75 -6.59
CA LEU A 105 -4.48 9.15 -7.05
C LEU A 105 -3.93 9.89 -8.28
N LYS A 106 -4.80 10.24 -9.24
CA LYS A 106 -4.40 11.03 -10.43
C LYS A 106 -3.77 12.36 -10.03
N LYS A 107 -4.37 13.08 -9.06
CA LYS A 107 -3.83 14.33 -8.49
C LYS A 107 -2.44 14.17 -7.86
N ARG A 108 -2.07 12.96 -7.44
CA ARG A 108 -0.73 12.63 -6.91
C ARG A 108 0.27 12.21 -8.00
N GLY A 109 -0.15 12.24 -9.27
CA GLY A 109 0.69 11.84 -10.41
C GLY A 109 0.76 10.33 -10.63
N VAL A 110 -0.21 9.56 -10.12
CA VAL A 110 -0.38 8.15 -10.50
C VAL A 110 -1.17 8.08 -11.81
N ASN A 111 -0.66 7.34 -12.79
CA ASN A 111 -1.38 7.06 -14.02
C ASN A 111 -2.42 5.97 -13.74
N VAL A 112 -3.71 6.27 -13.90
CA VAL A 112 -4.78 5.28 -13.70
C VAL A 112 -5.26 4.82 -15.06
N LEU A 113 -5.08 3.53 -15.36
CA LEU A 113 -5.50 2.89 -16.61
C LEU A 113 -6.74 2.03 -16.36
N GLN A 114 -7.87 2.42 -16.95
CA GLN A 114 -9.08 1.59 -16.97
C GLN A 114 -8.95 0.46 -18.00
N ASP A 115 -8.45 -0.69 -17.56
CA ASP A 115 -8.31 -1.88 -18.40
C ASP A 115 -8.21 -3.14 -17.55
N TYR A 116 -8.38 -4.30 -18.18
CA TYR A 116 -8.08 -5.60 -17.58
C TYR A 116 -6.65 -6.00 -17.91
N VAL A 117 -5.94 -6.55 -16.93
CA VAL A 117 -4.67 -7.25 -17.20
C VAL A 117 -4.97 -8.66 -17.68
N THR A 118 -4.33 -9.07 -18.78
CA THR A 118 -4.50 -10.40 -19.40
C THR A 118 -3.25 -11.27 -19.26
N GLY A 119 -2.10 -10.68 -18.92
CA GLY A 119 -0.88 -11.46 -18.70
C GLY A 119 0.25 -10.66 -18.05
N VAL A 120 1.13 -11.39 -17.37
CA VAL A 120 2.34 -10.87 -16.73
C VAL A 120 3.53 -11.74 -17.14
N ASP A 121 4.44 -11.19 -17.94
CA ASP A 121 5.72 -11.82 -18.27
C ASP A 121 6.78 -11.35 -17.27
N ARG A 122 7.13 -12.23 -16.33
CA ARG A 122 8.09 -11.92 -15.25
C ARG A 122 9.53 -11.82 -15.75
N ALA A 123 9.89 -12.57 -16.79
CA ALA A 123 11.24 -12.57 -17.34
C ALA A 123 11.50 -11.26 -18.08
N LYS A 124 10.53 -10.79 -18.87
CA LYS A 124 10.61 -9.54 -19.61
C LYS A 124 10.17 -8.31 -18.81
N LYS A 125 9.57 -8.52 -17.63
CA LYS A 125 8.96 -7.48 -16.79
C LYS A 125 7.90 -6.68 -17.55
N VAL A 126 7.02 -7.39 -18.27
CA VAL A 126 5.97 -6.79 -19.10
C VAL A 126 4.59 -7.19 -18.60
N VAL A 127 3.69 -6.21 -18.45
CA VAL A 127 2.26 -6.45 -18.19
C VAL A 127 1.49 -6.18 -19.47
N THR A 128 0.64 -7.12 -19.89
CA THR A 128 -0.23 -6.98 -21.07
C THR A 128 -1.66 -6.73 -20.63
N THR A 129 -2.33 -5.78 -21.27
CA THR A 129 -3.74 -5.47 -21.00
C THR A 129 -4.67 -5.94 -22.11
N LYS A 130 -5.97 -6.05 -21.82
CA LYS A 130 -6.99 -6.45 -22.80
C LYS A 130 -7.10 -5.44 -23.94
N GLY A 131 -6.93 -4.14 -23.66
CA GLY A 131 -6.84 -3.08 -24.67
C GLY A 131 -5.55 -3.08 -25.51
N GLY A 132 -4.65 -4.07 -25.31
CA GLY A 132 -3.45 -4.25 -26.11
C GLY A 132 -2.23 -3.44 -25.67
N LYS A 133 -2.31 -2.71 -24.53
CA LYS A 133 -1.15 -2.02 -23.97
C LYS A 133 -0.15 -3.03 -23.38
N LYS A 134 1.13 -2.69 -23.49
CA LYS A 134 2.24 -3.39 -22.83
C LYS A 134 3.01 -2.38 -21.98
N LEU A 135 3.13 -2.65 -20.68
CA LEU A 135 3.77 -1.78 -19.68
C LEU A 135 5.04 -2.45 -19.14
#